data_AF-A0A498KQU6-F1
#
_entry.id   AF-A0A498KQU6-F1
#
_cell.length_a   1.000
_cell.length_b   1.000
_cell.length_c   1.000
_cell.angle_alpha   90.00
_cell.angle_beta   90.00
_cell.angle_gamma   90.00
#
_symmetry.space_group_name_H-M   'P 1'
#
loop_
_entity.id
_entity.type
_entity.pdbx_description
1 polymer ?
#
loop_
_entity_poly.entity_id
_entity_poly.type
_entity_poly.pdbx_seq_one_letter_code
_entity_poly.pdbx_strand_id
1 'polypeptide(L)'
;MVGSRTVTAAVGVAVSPLVSVALWWYFETFVFFLFLPFVPFLLRDDGADDDAERVRECPQCGFQTTTDEYAFCPRDGQRLD
;
A
#
# COMPACT_ATOMS: atom_id res chain seq x y z
N MET A 1 44.77 -14.22 -36.78
CA MET A 1 44.64 -14.69 -35.39
C MET A 1 43.61 -13.83 -34.69
N VAL A 2 42.32 -14.20 -34.80
CA VAL A 2 41.26 -13.58 -33.99
C VAL A 2 41.37 -14.24 -32.61
N GLY A 3 42.16 -13.59 -31.76
CA GLY A 3 42.64 -14.17 -30.50
C GLY A 3 41.52 -14.36 -29.50
N SER A 4 41.72 -15.30 -28.56
CA SER A 4 40.87 -15.58 -27.39
C SER A 4 40.24 -14.35 -26.72
N ARG A 5 40.89 -13.18 -26.81
CA ARG A 5 40.42 -11.89 -26.31
C ARG A 5 39.14 -11.37 -26.99
N THR A 6 38.95 -11.58 -28.29
CA THR A 6 37.72 -11.15 -28.98
C THR A 6 36.55 -12.06 -28.66
N VAL A 7 36.83 -13.34 -28.38
CA VAL A 7 35.82 -14.33 -27.96
C VAL A 7 35.30 -13.99 -26.57
N THR A 8 36.17 -13.72 -25.60
CA THR A 8 35.73 -13.30 -24.27
C THR A 8 35.00 -11.96 -24.28
N ALA A 9 35.42 -11.01 -25.13
CA ALA A 9 34.69 -9.75 -25.31
C ALA A 9 33.28 -9.99 -25.87
N ALA A 10 33.14 -10.81 -26.91
CA ALA A 10 31.84 -11.15 -27.49
C ALA A 10 30.93 -11.89 -26.50
N VAL A 11 31.50 -12.83 -25.72
CA VAL A 11 30.77 -13.54 -24.66
C VAL A 11 30.30 -12.56 -23.59
N GLY A 12 31.15 -11.65 -23.13
CA GLY A 12 30.75 -10.62 -22.16
C GLY A 12 29.60 -9.75 -22.67
N VAL A 13 29.68 -9.30 -23.93
CA VAL A 13 28.63 -8.49 -24.57
C VAL A 13 27.32 -9.27 -24.73
N ALA A 14 27.35 -10.58 -24.98
CA ALA A 14 26.13 -11.39 -25.07
C ALA A 14 25.56 -11.75 -23.69
N VAL A 15 26.42 -12.03 -22.71
CA VAL A 15 26.02 -12.43 -21.36
C VAL A 15 25.47 -11.26 -20.55
N SER A 16 26.05 -10.07 -20.68
CA SER A 16 25.60 -8.89 -19.93
C SER A 16 24.11 -8.58 -20.10
N PRO A 17 23.53 -8.46 -21.32
CA PRO A 17 22.11 -8.20 -21.48
C PRO A 17 21.25 -9.37 -21.00
N LEU A 18 21.70 -10.62 -21.19
CA LEU A 18 20.98 -11.80 -20.67
C LEU A 18 20.88 -11.78 -19.15
N VAL A 19 21.97 -11.45 -18.46
CA VAL A 19 22.01 -11.32 -16.99
C VAL A 19 21.15 -10.13 -16.55
N SER A 20 21.20 -9.00 -17.24
CA SER A 20 20.33 -7.85 -16.95
C SER A 20 18.85 -8.18 -17.10
N VAL A 21 18.44 -8.90 -18.16
CA VAL A 21 17.04 -9.33 -18.35
C VAL A 21 16.63 -10.35 -17.29
N ALA A 22 17.50 -11.30 -16.93
CA ALA A 22 17.23 -12.28 -15.89
C ALA A 22 17.07 -11.63 -14.51
N LEU A 23 17.94 -10.67 -14.18
CA LEU A 23 17.84 -9.86 -12.97
C LEU A 23 16.56 -9.03 -12.96
N TRP A 24 16.22 -8.40 -14.09
CA TRP A 24 14.98 -7.64 -14.22
C TRP A 24 13.76 -8.53 -13.95
N TRP A 25 13.65 -9.70 -14.59
CA TRP A 25 12.51 -10.59 -14.38
C TRP A 25 12.40 -11.11 -12.93
N TYR A 26 13.54 -11.42 -12.31
CA TYR A 26 13.59 -11.86 -10.91
C TYR A 26 13.22 -10.73 -9.93
N PHE A 27 13.80 -9.54 -10.11
CA PHE A 27 13.56 -8.39 -9.23
C PHE A 27 12.23 -7.70 -9.50
N GLU A 28 11.67 -7.76 -10.71
CA GLU A 28 10.36 -7.17 -11.03
C GLU A 28 9.27 -7.81 -10.18
N THR A 29 9.34 -9.13 -9.98
CA THR A 29 8.43 -9.84 -9.06
C THR A 29 8.62 -9.34 -7.62
N PHE A 30 9.86 -9.19 -7.15
CA PHE A 30 10.15 -8.68 -5.80
C PHE A 30 9.64 -7.25 -5.60
N VAL A 31 9.86 -6.36 -6.58
CA VAL A 31 9.36 -4.99 -6.57
C VAL A 31 7.83 -5.01 -6.57
N PHE A 32 7.18 -5.84 -7.39
CA PHE A 32 5.73 -5.96 -7.37
C PHE A 32 5.19 -6.37 -5.99
N PHE A 33 5.78 -7.38 -5.34
CA PHE A 33 5.40 -7.79 -3.98
C PHE A 33 5.69 -6.73 -2.91
N LEU A 34 6.77 -5.95 -3.08
CA LEU A 34 7.10 -4.84 -2.18
C LEU A 34 6.05 -3.73 -2.26
N PHE A 35 5.53 -3.44 -3.47
CA PHE A 35 4.55 -2.39 -3.71
C PHE A 35 3.09 -2.85 -3.55
N LEU A 36 2.79 -4.14 -3.68
CA LEU A 36 1.45 -4.72 -3.49
C LEU A 36 0.72 -4.30 -2.20
N PRO A 37 1.36 -4.29 -1.00
CA PRO A 37 0.68 -3.83 0.22
C PRO A 37 0.38 -2.32 0.23
N PHE A 38 0.99 -1.54 -0.67
CA PHE A 38 0.78 -0.10 -0.78
C PHE A 38 -0.30 0.28 -1.80
N VAL A 39 -0.69 -0.64 -2.70
CA VAL A 39 -1.82 -0.47 -3.63
C VAL A 39 -3.11 0.03 -2.95
N PRO A 40 -3.58 -0.53 -1.81
CA PRO A 40 -4.78 -0.02 -1.15
C PRO A 40 -4.64 1.42 -0.65
N PHE A 41 -3.42 1.91 -0.37
CA PHE A 41 -3.18 3.29 0.06
C PHE A 41 -3.08 4.26 -1.13
N LEU A 42 -2.47 3.82 -2.24
CA LEU A 42 -2.37 4.61 -3.47
C LEU A 42 -3.72 4.79 -4.18
N LEU A 43 -4.67 3.87 -3.94
CA LEU A 43 -6.04 3.92 -4.48
C LEU A 43 -7.06 4.47 -3.47
N ARG A 44 -6.61 4.94 -2.29
CA ARG A 44 -7.50 5.46 -1.23
C ARG A 44 -7.85 6.95 -1.38
N ASP A 45 -7.57 7.55 -2.53
CA ASP A 45 -7.78 9.00 -2.75
C ASP A 45 -9.23 9.40 -3.12
N ASP A 46 -10.17 8.45 -3.29
CA ASP A 46 -11.54 8.79 -3.74
C ASP A 46 -12.69 8.14 -2.94
N GLY A 47 -12.41 7.36 -1.89
CA GLY A 47 -13.46 6.56 -1.24
C GLY A 47 -13.30 6.30 0.26
N ALA A 48 -12.39 7.00 0.93
CA ALA A 48 -12.23 6.92 2.38
C ALA A 48 -13.02 8.01 3.12
N ASP A 49 -14.15 8.43 2.54
CA ASP A 49 -15.09 9.40 3.12
C ASP A 49 -16.45 8.75 3.47
N ASP A 50 -16.55 7.43 3.57
CA ASP A 50 -17.75 6.78 4.14
C ASP A 50 -17.67 6.62 5.66
N ASP A 51 -16.46 6.75 6.24
CA ASP A 51 -16.28 7.11 7.65
C ASP A 51 -16.22 8.64 7.80
N ALA A 52 -17.08 9.35 7.05
CA ALA A 52 -17.39 10.74 7.33
C ALA A 52 -17.88 10.82 8.77
N GLU A 53 -16.93 11.11 9.66
CA GLU A 53 -17.05 11.49 11.06
C GLU A 53 -18.50 11.63 11.51
N ARG A 54 -19.19 10.50 11.71
CA ARG A 54 -20.62 10.51 12.04
C ARG A 54 -20.70 10.98 13.47
N VAL A 55 -20.97 12.27 13.66
CA VAL A 55 -21.20 12.87 14.96
C VAL A 55 -22.40 12.17 15.57
N ARG A 56 -22.15 11.38 16.62
CA ARG A 56 -23.19 10.69 17.38
C ARG A 56 -23.59 11.57 18.55
N GLU A 57 -24.88 11.77 18.74
CA GLU A 57 -25.42 12.67 19.76
C GLU A 57 -26.31 11.93 20.77
N CYS A 58 -26.24 12.35 22.02
CA CYS A 58 -27.17 11.91 23.04
C CYS A 58 -28.44 12.78 23.05
N PRO A 59 -29.64 12.22 22.81
CA PRO A 59 -30.88 12.98 22.74
C PRO A 59 -31.38 13.53 24.08
N GLN A 60 -30.70 13.23 25.20
CA GLN A 60 -31.13 13.63 26.54
C GLN A 60 -30.24 14.72 27.15
N CYS A 61 -28.93 14.60 27.02
CA CYS A 61 -27.99 15.56 27.59
C CYS A 61 -27.21 16.39 26.56
N GLY A 62 -27.36 16.10 25.26
CA GLY A 62 -26.67 16.81 24.17
C GLY A 62 -25.17 16.51 24.08
N PHE A 63 -24.72 15.38 24.64
CA PHE A 63 -23.33 14.95 24.50
C PHE A 63 -23.07 14.50 23.06
N GLN A 64 -22.03 15.03 22.43
CA GLN A 64 -21.63 14.71 21.05
C GLN A 64 -20.25 14.06 21.04
N THR A 65 -20.08 13.03 20.23
CA THR A 65 -18.78 12.39 20.02
C THR A 65 -18.66 11.88 18.60
N THR A 66 -17.43 11.88 18.10
CA THR A 66 -17.05 11.30 16.81
C THR A 66 -16.35 9.96 16.97
N THR A 67 -16.06 9.55 18.21
CA THR A 67 -15.21 8.39 18.51
C THR A 67 -16.05 7.12 18.64
N ASP A 68 -15.71 6.10 17.85
CA ASP A 68 -16.43 4.81 17.82
C ASP A 68 -16.48 4.05 19.15
N GLU A 69 -15.54 4.34 20.06
CA GLU A 69 -15.41 3.70 21.37
C GLU A 69 -16.62 3.91 22.30
N TYR A 70 -17.37 5.00 22.10
CA TYR A 70 -18.54 5.32 22.92
C TYR A 70 -19.82 4.92 22.20
N ALA A 71 -20.34 3.72 22.50
CA ALA A 71 -21.69 3.32 22.07
C ALA A 71 -22.81 3.88 22.97
N PHE A 72 -22.45 4.32 24.18
CA PHE A 72 -23.35 4.85 25.19
C PHE A 72 -22.79 6.14 25.77
N CYS A 73 -23.68 7.04 26.17
CA CYS A 73 -23.32 8.32 26.75
C CYS A 73 -22.74 8.12 28.18
N PRO A 74 -21.57 8.70 28.49
CA PRO A 74 -20.93 8.53 29.79
C PRO A 74 -21.64 9.27 30.95
N ARG A 75 -22.63 10.12 30.67
CA ARG A 75 -23.36 10.89 31.68
C ARG A 75 -24.66 10.22 32.13
N ASP A 76 -25.41 9.66 31.19
CA ASP A 76 -26.77 9.13 31.42
C ASP A 76 -26.92 7.66 30.98
N GLY A 77 -25.92 7.08 30.32
CA GLY A 77 -25.93 5.69 29.85
C GLY A 77 -26.82 5.43 28.64
N GLN A 78 -27.42 6.46 28.05
CA GLN A 78 -28.27 6.29 26.86
C GLN A 78 -27.45 5.93 25.62
N ARG A 79 -28.06 5.20 24.69
CA ARG A 79 -27.43 4.94 23.39
C ARG A 79 -27.31 6.25 22.61
N LEU A 80 -26.16 6.45 21.97
CA LEU A 80 -25.93 7.57 21.07
C LEU A 80 -26.51 7.23 19.70
N ASP A 81 -27.22 8.18 19.10
CA ASP A 81 -27.83 8.08 17.77
C ASP A 81 -27.05 8.86 16.71
#